data_AF-A0A183S9K8-F1
#
_entry.id   AF-A0A183S9K8-F1
#
_cell.length_a   1.000
_cell.length_b   1.000
_cell.length_c   1.000
_cell.angle_alpha   90.00
_cell.angle_beta   90.00
_cell.angle_gamma   90.00
#
_symmetry.space_group_name_H-M   'P 1'
#
loop_
_entity.id
_entity.type
_entity.pdbx_description
1 polymer ?
#
loop_
_entity_poly.entity_id
_entity_poly.type
_entity_poly.pdbx_seq_one_letter_code
_entity_poly.pdbx_strand_id
1 'polypeptide(L)'
;MNALNDLIGIINRLEKRMPELETIKADELMLWLNKNQVLTFLLRENLHQPQYTEKVTKVIQFITERRELTLKDLQEIWDAQAGKHEAIVKNVENMLEKLVAHFTSEHLDHLFVCFGNGFETANKRQRERLIELIRRLAVKEREFFAMKALDFLWKLATKPVLFNELMQPALSAHKQILDSCRSQKPLLEWLNRFSEILKEDSNDYDVVCACRQFYDVCSLFSQHSALYTVSQFSEAEVVHQKAVNDDLINVCISNLEHYMQRLAASLVSPLPPSVTYSPLDPISTPSILAIPHVLQIEERLALLRYLAVKGAQPLSLEQLQTLWEALIGSQAEARTPPNAALMVAGQAVCFKWFDPEGNELLREHALAFFEQNILKIEPQRLTPALMK
;
A
#
# COMPACT_ATOMS: atom_id res chain seq x y z
N MET A 1 -16.01 2.38 39.96
CA MET A 1 -15.63 0.99 39.64
C MET A 1 -16.71 -0.03 39.99
N ASN A 2 -17.36 0.05 41.15
CA ASN A 2 -18.37 -0.94 41.57
C ASN A 2 -19.58 -1.05 40.60
N ALA A 3 -20.19 0.06 40.20
CA ALA A 3 -21.32 0.04 39.27
C ALA A 3 -21.03 -0.58 37.89
N LEU A 4 -19.81 -0.37 37.34
CA LEU A 4 -19.40 -1.00 36.09
C LEU A 4 -19.21 -2.51 36.26
N ASN A 5 -18.68 -2.96 37.41
CA ASN A 5 -18.58 -4.39 37.72
C ASN A 5 -19.97 -5.04 37.85
N ASP A 6 -20.92 -4.33 38.46
CA ASP A 6 -22.30 -4.82 38.60
C ASP A 6 -22.98 -4.93 37.23
N LEU A 7 -22.81 -3.93 36.36
CA LEU A 7 -23.29 -3.96 34.97
C LEU A 7 -22.70 -5.14 34.20
N ILE A 8 -21.37 -5.34 34.28
CA ILE A 8 -20.70 -6.51 33.67
C ILE A 8 -21.26 -7.81 34.25
N GLY A 9 -21.54 -7.85 35.56
CA GLY A 9 -22.18 -9.00 36.21
C GLY A 9 -23.56 -9.31 35.63
N ILE A 10 -24.38 -8.28 35.36
CA ILE A 10 -25.69 -8.43 34.71
C ILE A 10 -25.52 -8.96 33.27
N ILE A 11 -24.63 -8.35 32.48
CA ILE A 11 -24.35 -8.76 31.09
C ILE A 11 -23.94 -10.25 31.03
N ASN A 12 -22.99 -10.67 31.87
CA ASN A 12 -22.53 -12.06 31.90
C ASN A 12 -23.66 -13.06 32.26
N ARG A 13 -24.63 -12.65 33.09
CA ARG A 13 -25.80 -13.50 33.40
C ARG A 13 -26.74 -13.63 32.21
N LEU A 14 -26.96 -12.54 31.49
CA LEU A 14 -27.80 -12.50 30.28
C LEU A 14 -27.20 -13.32 29.13
N GLU A 15 -25.89 -13.25 28.92
CA GLU A 15 -25.19 -14.02 27.89
C GLU A 15 -25.22 -15.53 28.17
N LYS A 16 -25.14 -15.92 29.45
CA LYS A 16 -25.18 -17.33 29.86
C LYS A 16 -26.57 -17.96 29.85
N ARG A 17 -27.64 -17.19 29.54
CA ARG A 17 -29.05 -17.64 29.56
C ARG A 17 -29.34 -18.51 30.79
N MET A 18 -29.16 -17.94 31.98
CA MET A 18 -29.47 -18.62 33.24
C MET A 18 -30.87 -18.17 33.72
N PRO A 19 -31.96 -18.77 33.20
CA PRO A 19 -33.33 -18.30 33.42
C PRO A 19 -33.75 -18.27 34.90
N GLU A 20 -33.10 -19.05 35.77
CA GLU A 20 -33.42 -19.12 37.20
C GLU A 20 -32.92 -17.92 38.03
N LEU A 21 -32.10 -17.04 37.45
CA LEU A 21 -31.53 -15.84 38.09
C LEU A 21 -31.91 -14.53 37.37
N GLU A 22 -32.82 -14.59 36.39
CA GLU A 22 -33.16 -13.46 35.51
C GLU A 22 -34.23 -12.55 36.11
N THR A 23 -33.81 -11.46 36.77
CA THR A 23 -34.71 -10.36 37.19
C THR A 23 -34.87 -9.26 36.14
N ILE A 24 -34.01 -9.20 35.11
CA ILE A 24 -34.01 -8.15 34.08
C ILE A 24 -33.87 -8.83 32.72
N LYS A 25 -34.69 -8.45 31.73
CA LYS A 25 -34.54 -8.92 30.35
C LYS A 25 -33.48 -8.11 29.61
N ALA A 26 -32.85 -8.72 28.62
CA ALA A 26 -31.80 -8.03 27.90
C ALA A 26 -32.28 -6.79 27.12
N ASP A 27 -33.51 -6.80 26.59
CA ASP A 27 -34.10 -5.65 25.90
C ASP A 27 -34.37 -4.48 26.87
N GLU A 28 -34.73 -4.79 28.13
CA GLU A 28 -34.91 -3.79 29.20
C GLU A 28 -33.57 -3.15 29.57
N LEU A 29 -32.50 -3.95 29.65
CA LEU A 29 -31.16 -3.43 29.88
C LEU A 29 -30.70 -2.54 28.72
N MET A 30 -30.95 -2.94 27.47
CA MET A 30 -30.62 -2.13 26.29
C MET A 30 -31.35 -0.78 26.28
N LEU A 31 -32.66 -0.78 26.55
CA LEU A 31 -33.44 0.44 26.67
C LEU A 31 -32.89 1.35 27.77
N TRP A 32 -32.47 0.78 28.91
CA TRP A 32 -31.87 1.53 30.00
C TRP A 32 -30.50 2.12 29.61
N LEU A 33 -29.64 1.35 28.95
CA LEU A 33 -28.32 1.82 28.48
C LEU A 33 -28.48 3.02 27.53
N ASN A 34 -29.39 2.90 26.56
CA ASN A 34 -29.65 3.94 25.55
C ASN A 34 -30.26 5.19 26.20
N LYS A 35 -31.31 5.02 27.02
CA LYS A 35 -32.00 6.14 27.69
C LYS A 35 -31.05 6.96 28.58
N ASN A 36 -30.10 6.31 29.24
CA ASN A 36 -29.17 6.97 30.15
C ASN A 36 -27.83 7.36 29.49
N GLN A 37 -27.67 7.18 28.17
CA GLN A 37 -26.43 7.49 27.44
C GLN A 37 -25.18 6.91 28.11
N VAL A 38 -25.30 5.67 28.62
CA VAL A 38 -24.25 5.06 29.47
C VAL A 38 -22.93 4.98 28.73
N LEU A 39 -22.96 4.69 27.42
CA LEU A 39 -21.77 4.62 26.59
C LEU A 39 -20.98 5.93 26.59
N THR A 40 -21.65 7.06 26.37
CA THR A 40 -21.03 8.39 26.39
C THR A 40 -20.30 8.65 27.72
N PHE A 41 -20.88 8.24 28.86
CA PHE A 41 -20.20 8.38 30.15
C PHE A 41 -19.00 7.44 30.29
N LEU A 42 -19.12 6.20 29.82
CA LEU A 42 -18.04 5.22 29.90
C LEU A 42 -16.79 5.64 29.10
N LEU A 43 -16.97 6.36 27.99
CA LEU A 43 -15.89 6.80 27.11
C LEU A 43 -15.19 8.10 27.55
N ARG A 44 -15.73 8.84 28.54
CA ARG A 44 -15.16 10.15 28.95
C ARG A 44 -13.90 10.05 29.79
N GLU A 45 -13.84 9.09 30.70
CA GLU A 45 -12.79 9.03 31.72
C GLU A 45 -12.16 7.63 31.83
N ASN A 46 -10.97 7.57 32.42
CA ASN A 46 -10.26 6.33 32.77
C ASN A 46 -9.86 5.41 31.59
N LEU A 47 -10.00 5.86 30.33
CA LEU A 47 -9.54 5.11 29.15
C LEU A 47 -8.03 4.87 29.10
N HIS A 48 -7.24 5.56 29.93
CA HIS A 48 -5.80 5.30 30.08
C HIS A 48 -5.54 3.97 30.81
N GLN A 49 -6.53 3.43 31.56
CA GLN A 49 -6.41 2.19 32.32
C GLN A 49 -6.90 1.00 31.48
N PRO A 50 -6.03 0.05 31.08
CA PRO A 50 -6.43 -1.07 30.22
C PRO A 50 -7.59 -1.91 30.81
N GLN A 51 -7.56 -2.17 32.13
CA GLN A 51 -8.59 -2.96 32.82
C GLN A 51 -9.98 -2.31 32.79
N TYR A 52 -10.02 -0.97 32.82
CA TYR A 52 -11.27 -0.23 32.67
C TYR A 52 -11.76 -0.34 31.23
N THR A 53 -10.88 -0.07 30.27
CA THR A 53 -11.19 -0.16 28.84
C THR A 53 -11.71 -1.55 28.46
N GLU A 54 -11.15 -2.64 29.01
CA GLU A 54 -11.66 -4.00 28.77
C GLU A 54 -13.11 -4.21 29.23
N LYS A 55 -13.50 -3.61 30.36
CA LYS A 55 -14.89 -3.66 30.83
C LYS A 55 -15.79 -2.83 29.92
N VAL A 56 -15.34 -1.64 29.51
CA VAL A 56 -16.08 -0.82 28.53
C VAL A 56 -16.25 -1.57 27.21
N THR A 57 -15.21 -2.26 26.72
CA THR A 57 -15.28 -3.12 25.53
C THR A 57 -16.36 -4.18 25.65
N LYS A 58 -16.50 -4.85 26.80
CA LYS A 58 -17.56 -5.85 27.01
C LYS A 58 -18.97 -5.25 26.95
N VAL A 59 -19.16 -4.06 27.51
CA VAL A 59 -20.45 -3.35 27.42
C VAL A 59 -20.77 -3.01 25.96
N ILE A 60 -19.80 -2.49 25.21
CA ILE A 60 -19.99 -2.17 23.79
C ILE A 60 -20.22 -3.42 22.96
N GLN A 61 -19.51 -4.51 23.25
CA GLN A 61 -19.71 -5.79 22.58
C GLN A 61 -21.14 -6.29 22.76
N PHE A 62 -21.69 -6.25 23.98
CA PHE A 62 -23.08 -6.59 24.24
C PHE A 62 -24.09 -5.74 23.44
N ILE A 63 -23.84 -4.42 23.33
CA ILE A 63 -24.65 -3.51 22.50
C ILE A 63 -24.54 -3.87 21.01
N THR A 64 -23.32 -4.18 20.55
CA THR A 64 -23.02 -4.44 19.14
C THR A 64 -23.58 -5.79 18.67
N GLU A 65 -23.47 -6.85 19.48
CA GLU A 65 -24.03 -8.18 19.20
C GLU A 65 -25.56 -8.17 19.05
N ARG A 66 -26.22 -7.17 19.65
CA ARG A 66 -27.66 -6.94 19.54
C ARG A 66 -28.06 -6.02 18.40
N ARG A 67 -27.09 -5.51 17.61
CA ARG A 67 -27.28 -4.56 16.50
C ARG A 67 -27.88 -3.21 16.92
N GLU A 68 -27.61 -2.80 18.15
CA GLU A 68 -28.13 -1.54 18.73
C GLU A 68 -27.04 -0.45 18.80
N LEU A 69 -25.80 -0.77 18.42
CA LEU A 69 -24.75 0.25 18.28
C LEU A 69 -25.13 1.19 17.13
N THR A 70 -25.15 2.50 17.39
CA THR A 70 -25.42 3.50 16.35
C THR A 70 -24.12 4.03 15.75
N LEU A 71 -24.21 4.66 14.56
CA LEU A 71 -23.04 5.35 13.97
C LEU A 71 -22.50 6.48 14.88
N LYS A 72 -23.39 7.14 15.64
CA LYS A 72 -23.00 8.16 16.61
C LYS A 72 -22.18 7.56 17.74
N ASP A 73 -22.61 6.40 18.25
CA ASP A 73 -21.87 5.67 19.29
C ASP A 73 -20.47 5.28 18.80
N LEU A 74 -20.36 4.81 17.56
CA LEU A 74 -19.08 4.50 16.94
C LEU A 74 -18.19 5.74 16.76
N GLN A 75 -18.77 6.88 16.36
CA GLN A 75 -18.06 8.15 16.30
C GLN A 75 -17.56 8.58 17.69
N GLU A 76 -18.37 8.41 18.75
CA GLU A 76 -17.94 8.71 20.13
C GLU A 76 -16.76 7.82 20.58
N ILE A 77 -16.76 6.53 20.19
CA ILE A 77 -15.63 5.62 20.44
C ILE A 77 -14.39 6.11 19.70
N TRP A 78 -14.53 6.49 18.43
CA TRP A 78 -13.43 7.00 17.62
C TRP A 78 -12.84 8.30 18.19
N ASP A 79 -13.68 9.26 18.55
CA ASP A 79 -13.29 10.58 19.05
C ASP A 79 -12.65 10.51 20.44
N ALA A 80 -12.90 9.45 21.20
CA ALA A 80 -12.33 9.26 22.54
C ALA A 80 -10.79 9.25 22.55
N GLN A 81 -10.15 9.00 21.40
CA GLN A 81 -8.68 9.05 21.26
C GLN A 81 -8.13 10.40 20.82
N ALA A 82 -8.97 11.30 20.28
CA ALA A 82 -8.53 12.54 19.67
C ALA A 82 -7.87 13.48 20.70
N GLY A 83 -6.65 13.94 20.40
CA GLY A 83 -5.88 14.84 21.29
C GLY A 83 -5.48 14.22 22.63
N LYS A 84 -5.59 12.90 22.81
CA LYS A 84 -5.24 12.19 24.05
C LYS A 84 -3.84 11.58 24.00
N HIS A 85 -3.33 11.17 25.17
CA HIS A 85 -2.05 10.47 25.30
C HIS A 85 -2.07 9.11 24.58
N GLU A 86 -0.90 8.66 24.09
CA GLU A 86 -0.76 7.44 23.29
C GLU A 86 -1.33 6.17 23.94
N ALA A 87 -1.33 6.10 25.27
CA ALA A 87 -1.93 4.99 26.03
C ALA A 87 -3.45 4.91 25.80
N ILE A 88 -4.16 6.05 25.80
CA ILE A 88 -5.60 6.11 25.52
C ILE A 88 -5.84 5.71 24.07
N VAL A 89 -5.08 6.28 23.14
CA VAL A 89 -5.17 5.93 21.71
C VAL A 89 -5.01 4.42 21.52
N LYS A 90 -4.01 3.80 22.16
CA LYS A 90 -3.76 2.36 22.05
C LYS A 90 -4.93 1.54 22.61
N ASN A 91 -5.50 1.98 23.73
CA ASN A 91 -6.62 1.31 24.37
C ASN A 91 -7.90 1.40 23.52
N VAL A 92 -8.17 2.55 22.88
CA VAL A 92 -9.30 2.72 21.95
C VAL A 92 -9.11 1.86 20.70
N GLU A 93 -7.91 1.86 20.11
CA GLU A 93 -7.58 1.00 18.96
C GLU A 93 -7.75 -0.49 19.27
N ASN A 94 -7.28 -0.93 20.45
CA ASN A 94 -7.46 -2.31 20.90
C ASN A 94 -8.94 -2.66 21.16
N MET A 95 -9.74 -1.68 21.59
CA MET A 95 -11.19 -1.82 21.73
C MET A 95 -11.83 -2.03 20.35
N LEU A 96 -11.51 -1.20 19.36
CA LEU A 96 -11.98 -1.37 17.97
C LEU A 96 -11.58 -2.74 17.42
N GLU A 97 -10.34 -3.17 17.66
CA GLU A 97 -9.83 -4.48 17.23
C GLU A 97 -10.58 -5.68 17.83
N LYS A 98 -11.14 -5.54 19.04
CA LYS A 98 -11.98 -6.57 19.66
C LYS A 98 -13.44 -6.54 19.16
N LEU A 99 -13.91 -5.36 18.76
CA LEU A 99 -15.31 -5.14 18.38
C LEU A 99 -15.60 -5.35 16.91
N VAL A 100 -14.59 -5.20 16.05
CA VAL A 100 -14.74 -5.14 14.60
C VAL A 100 -15.52 -6.33 14.00
N ALA A 101 -15.41 -7.52 14.59
CA ALA A 101 -16.13 -8.75 14.15
C ALA A 101 -17.64 -8.68 14.29
N HIS A 102 -18.10 -7.78 15.14
CA HIS A 102 -19.51 -7.59 15.46
C HIS A 102 -20.10 -6.39 14.69
N PHE A 103 -19.29 -5.58 14.01
CA PHE A 103 -19.75 -4.43 13.25
C PHE A 103 -20.58 -4.80 12.01
N THR A 104 -21.52 -3.92 11.68
CA THR A 104 -22.32 -4.01 10.45
C THR A 104 -21.56 -3.37 9.29
N SER A 105 -22.02 -3.56 8.05
CA SER A 105 -21.39 -2.90 6.89
C SER A 105 -21.37 -1.37 7.04
N GLU A 106 -22.42 -0.78 7.61
CA GLU A 106 -22.49 0.68 7.82
C GLU A 106 -21.46 1.17 8.84
N HIS A 107 -21.27 0.41 9.93
CA HIS A 107 -20.23 0.71 10.93
C HIS A 107 -18.82 0.64 10.31
N LEU A 108 -18.56 -0.39 9.52
CA LEU A 108 -17.28 -0.57 8.84
C LEU A 108 -17.01 0.56 7.83
N ASP A 109 -18.03 0.99 7.09
CA ASP A 109 -17.92 2.10 6.14
C ASP A 109 -17.67 3.43 6.86
N HIS A 110 -18.32 3.63 8.02
CA HIS A 110 -18.07 4.78 8.86
C HIS A 110 -16.64 4.82 9.42
N LEU A 111 -16.03 3.66 9.73
CA LEU A 111 -14.61 3.62 10.10
C LEU A 111 -13.70 4.11 8.97
N PHE A 112 -13.99 3.81 7.71
CA PHE A 112 -13.21 4.34 6.59
C PHE A 112 -13.33 5.86 6.43
N VAL A 113 -14.51 6.43 6.73
CA VAL A 113 -14.67 7.89 6.83
C VAL A 113 -13.80 8.46 7.96
N CYS A 114 -13.82 7.82 9.12
CA CYS A 114 -12.99 8.19 10.27
C CYS A 114 -11.49 8.12 9.95
N PHE A 115 -11.03 7.07 9.27
CA PHE A 115 -9.66 6.96 8.79
C PHE A 115 -9.31 8.12 7.86
N GLY A 116 -10.14 8.37 6.84
CA GLY A 116 -9.93 9.48 5.90
C GLY A 116 -9.70 10.81 6.61
N ASN A 117 -10.62 11.19 7.51
CA ASN A 117 -10.51 12.42 8.31
C ASN A 117 -9.27 12.40 9.23
N GLY A 118 -8.93 11.24 9.78
CA GLY A 118 -7.73 11.04 10.59
C GLY A 118 -6.45 11.34 9.79
N PHE A 119 -6.33 10.89 8.55
CA PHE A 119 -5.15 11.13 7.71
C PHE A 119 -4.93 12.61 7.36
N GLU A 120 -6.00 13.40 7.25
CA GLU A 120 -5.93 14.84 6.94
C GLU A 120 -5.29 15.65 8.08
N THR A 121 -5.59 15.27 9.32
CA THR A 121 -5.14 15.99 10.53
C THR A 121 -3.91 15.38 11.20
N ALA A 122 -3.58 14.12 10.87
CA ALA A 122 -2.48 13.37 11.47
C ALA A 122 -1.10 13.80 10.98
N ASN A 123 -0.11 13.71 11.87
CA ASN A 123 1.31 13.76 11.52
C ASN A 123 1.82 12.39 11.02
N LYS A 124 3.08 12.34 10.55
CA LYS A 124 3.69 11.11 9.99
C LYS A 124 3.52 9.87 10.87
N ARG A 125 3.90 9.96 12.15
CA ARG A 125 3.83 8.84 13.09
C ARG A 125 2.37 8.38 13.30
N GLN A 126 1.44 9.33 13.36
CA GLN A 126 0.01 9.02 13.49
C GLN A 126 -0.54 8.36 12.22
N ARG A 127 -0.12 8.79 11.02
CA ARG A 127 -0.55 8.18 9.76
C ARG A 127 -0.04 6.75 9.60
N GLU A 128 1.23 6.48 9.93
CA GLU A 128 1.77 5.11 9.95
C GLU A 128 1.00 4.21 10.94
N ARG A 129 0.65 4.76 12.10
CA ARG A 129 -0.16 4.07 13.10
C ARG A 129 -1.59 3.78 12.62
N LEU A 130 -2.21 4.71 11.89
CA LEU A 130 -3.53 4.51 11.28
C LEU A 130 -3.48 3.39 10.22
N ILE A 131 -2.42 3.34 9.40
CA ILE A 131 -2.20 2.25 8.44
C ILE A 131 -2.12 0.90 9.17
N GLU A 132 -1.36 0.86 10.27
CA GLU A 132 -1.23 -0.35 11.10
C GLU A 132 -2.56 -0.76 11.76
N LEU A 133 -3.37 0.20 12.18
CA LEU A 133 -4.72 -0.09 12.68
C LEU A 133 -5.60 -0.69 11.58
N ILE A 134 -5.66 -0.07 10.39
CA ILE A 134 -6.42 -0.61 9.24
C ILE A 134 -6.01 -2.05 8.94
N ARG A 135 -4.70 -2.32 8.92
CA ARG A 135 -4.15 -3.67 8.73
C ARG A 135 -4.66 -4.65 9.78
N ARG A 136 -4.53 -4.33 11.07
CA ARG A 136 -4.98 -5.22 12.16
C ARG A 136 -6.47 -5.51 12.11
N LEU A 137 -7.28 -4.50 11.80
CA LEU A 137 -8.72 -4.68 11.64
C LEU A 137 -9.04 -5.57 10.44
N ALA A 138 -8.36 -5.35 9.30
CA ALA A 138 -8.55 -6.13 8.08
C ALA A 138 -8.18 -7.61 8.21
N VAL A 139 -7.11 -7.92 8.92
CA VAL A 139 -6.67 -9.31 9.16
C VAL A 139 -7.68 -10.08 10.04
N LYS A 140 -8.40 -9.39 10.93
CA LYS A 140 -9.35 -10.03 11.86
C LYS A 140 -10.74 -10.24 11.27
N GLU A 141 -11.08 -9.53 10.21
CA GLU A 141 -12.45 -9.41 9.73
C GLU A 141 -12.83 -10.24 8.51
N ARG A 142 -14.13 -10.19 8.20
CA ARG A 142 -14.72 -10.74 6.98
C ARG A 142 -14.03 -10.17 5.73
N GLU A 143 -14.02 -10.98 4.68
CA GLU A 143 -13.45 -10.68 3.36
C GLU A 143 -13.83 -9.29 2.83
N PHE A 144 -15.06 -8.83 3.07
CA PHE A 144 -15.53 -7.51 2.65
C PHE A 144 -14.71 -6.34 3.22
N PHE A 145 -14.39 -6.34 4.52
CA PHE A 145 -13.63 -5.25 5.13
C PHE A 145 -12.18 -5.27 4.63
N ALA A 146 -11.60 -6.46 4.47
CA ALA A 146 -10.28 -6.63 3.89
C ALA A 146 -10.21 -6.04 2.47
N MET A 147 -11.21 -6.30 1.61
CA MET A 147 -11.22 -5.74 0.25
C MET A 147 -11.27 -4.20 0.25
N LYS A 148 -12.14 -3.60 1.07
CA LYS A 148 -12.17 -2.13 1.22
C LYS A 148 -10.88 -1.56 1.80
N ALA A 149 -10.25 -2.27 2.73
CA ALA A 149 -8.96 -1.88 3.30
C ALA A 149 -7.85 -1.90 2.24
N LEU A 150 -7.82 -2.91 1.37
CA LEU A 150 -6.87 -2.98 0.25
C LEU A 150 -7.07 -1.79 -0.70
N ASP A 151 -8.31 -1.48 -1.09
CA ASP A 151 -8.63 -0.31 -1.91
C ASP A 151 -8.19 1.01 -1.27
N PHE A 152 -8.44 1.15 0.04
CA PHE A 152 -8.08 2.36 0.78
C PHE A 152 -6.55 2.53 0.87
N LEU A 153 -5.83 1.46 1.19
CA LEU A 153 -4.38 1.46 1.27
C LEU A 153 -3.73 1.71 -0.10
N TRP A 154 -4.30 1.17 -1.18
CA TRP A 154 -3.83 1.47 -2.53
C TRP A 154 -3.94 2.96 -2.86
N LYS A 155 -5.13 3.54 -2.66
CA LYS A 155 -5.37 4.99 -2.87
C LYS A 155 -4.44 5.86 -2.02
N LEU A 156 -4.09 5.39 -0.82
CA LEU A 156 -3.17 6.09 0.06
C LEU A 156 -1.72 5.99 -0.45
N ALA A 157 -1.31 4.80 -0.89
CA ALA A 157 0.03 4.54 -1.41
C ALA A 157 0.34 5.34 -2.68
N THR A 158 -0.67 5.55 -3.54
CA THR A 158 -0.51 6.28 -4.81
C THR A 158 -0.86 7.76 -4.71
N LYS A 159 -1.19 8.27 -3.50
CA LYS A 159 -1.55 9.68 -3.30
C LYS A 159 -0.32 10.60 -3.45
N PRO A 160 -0.27 11.49 -4.45
CA PRO A 160 0.92 12.31 -4.76
C PRO A 160 1.51 13.06 -3.56
N VAL A 161 0.65 13.75 -2.80
CA VAL A 161 1.05 14.60 -1.66
C VAL A 161 1.69 13.81 -0.53
N LEU A 162 1.32 12.54 -0.37
CA LEU A 162 1.76 11.68 0.73
C LEU A 162 2.67 10.54 0.27
N PHE A 163 3.03 10.48 -1.01
CA PHE A 163 3.69 9.34 -1.63
C PHE A 163 5.00 8.96 -0.94
N ASN A 164 5.90 9.92 -0.76
CA ASN A 164 7.21 9.69 -0.13
C ASN A 164 7.11 9.26 1.34
N GLU A 165 5.98 9.55 2.00
CA GLU A 165 5.75 9.21 3.40
C GLU A 165 5.03 7.87 3.55
N LEU A 166 3.98 7.64 2.76
CA LEU A 166 3.00 6.58 3.00
C LEU A 166 3.06 5.43 2.00
N MET A 167 3.72 5.57 0.86
CA MET A 167 3.82 4.50 -0.14
C MET A 167 4.31 3.19 0.51
N GLN A 168 5.46 3.19 1.16
CA GLN A 168 6.03 1.96 1.73
C GLN A 168 5.17 1.36 2.86
N PRO A 169 4.76 2.12 3.90
CA PRO A 169 3.88 1.59 4.93
C PRO A 169 2.55 1.05 4.39
N ALA A 170 1.93 1.76 3.44
CA ALA A 170 0.64 1.36 2.88
C ALA A 170 0.75 0.10 2.00
N LEU A 171 1.75 0.01 1.12
CA LEU A 171 2.03 -1.18 0.31
C LEU A 171 2.41 -2.40 1.17
N SER A 172 3.18 -2.19 2.24
CA SER A 172 3.50 -3.25 3.19
C SER A 172 2.25 -3.78 3.91
N ALA A 173 1.38 -2.89 4.39
CA ALA A 173 0.10 -3.28 4.98
C ALA A 173 -0.81 -3.98 3.97
N HIS A 174 -0.85 -3.49 2.73
CA HIS A 174 -1.60 -4.09 1.63
C HIS A 174 -1.15 -5.54 1.35
N LYS A 175 0.16 -5.79 1.26
CA LYS A 175 0.73 -7.14 1.12
C LYS A 175 0.30 -8.05 2.28
N GLN A 176 0.41 -7.57 3.51
CA GLN A 176 0.10 -8.36 4.71
C GLN A 176 -1.39 -8.72 4.82
N ILE A 177 -2.29 -7.84 4.37
CA ILE A 177 -3.73 -8.17 4.30
C ILE A 177 -3.97 -9.25 3.24
N LEU A 178 -3.35 -9.13 2.06
CA LEU A 178 -3.46 -10.17 1.02
C LEU A 178 -2.94 -11.53 1.50
N ASP A 179 -1.80 -11.56 2.19
CA ASP A 179 -1.22 -12.77 2.78
C ASP A 179 -2.14 -13.43 3.82
N SER A 180 -2.91 -12.62 4.56
CA SER A 180 -3.90 -13.14 5.52
C SER A 180 -5.17 -13.73 4.86
N CYS A 181 -5.37 -13.52 3.55
CA CYS A 181 -6.55 -14.02 2.85
C CYS A 181 -6.51 -15.55 2.74
N ARG A 182 -7.64 -16.21 3.01
CA ARG A 182 -7.73 -17.68 3.01
C ARG A 182 -7.71 -18.31 1.61
N SER A 183 -7.80 -17.51 0.55
CA SER A 183 -7.84 -17.98 -0.83
C SER A 183 -6.95 -17.11 -1.71
N GLN A 184 -6.53 -17.64 -2.86
CA GLN A 184 -5.74 -16.91 -3.85
C GLN A 184 -6.58 -15.92 -4.69
N LYS A 185 -7.91 -15.90 -4.55
CA LYS A 185 -8.78 -15.07 -5.38
C LYS A 185 -8.49 -13.57 -5.24
N PRO A 186 -8.36 -12.98 -4.03
CA PRO A 186 -7.99 -11.58 -3.89
C PRO A 186 -6.61 -11.26 -4.48
N LEU A 187 -5.65 -12.18 -4.37
CA LEU A 187 -4.31 -12.00 -4.95
C LEU A 187 -4.40 -11.90 -6.47
N LEU A 188 -5.16 -12.81 -7.12
CA LEU A 188 -5.37 -12.79 -8.57
C LEU A 188 -6.13 -11.53 -9.03
N GLU A 189 -7.16 -11.09 -8.30
CA GLU A 189 -7.89 -9.87 -8.60
C GLU A 189 -6.97 -8.63 -8.57
N TRP A 190 -6.10 -8.54 -7.56
CA TRP A 190 -5.13 -7.44 -7.48
C TRP A 190 -4.03 -7.54 -8.55
N LEU A 191 -3.54 -8.74 -8.88
CA LEU A 191 -2.59 -8.91 -9.99
C LEU A 191 -3.21 -8.51 -11.33
N ASN A 192 -4.48 -8.85 -11.58
CA ASN A 192 -5.22 -8.37 -12.75
C ASN A 192 -5.27 -6.85 -12.76
N ARG A 193 -5.62 -6.22 -11.63
CA ARG A 193 -5.67 -4.76 -11.52
C ARG A 193 -4.32 -4.09 -11.75
N PHE A 194 -3.23 -4.63 -11.20
CA PHE A 194 -1.88 -4.11 -11.47
C PHE A 194 -1.55 -4.22 -12.96
N SER A 195 -1.92 -5.34 -13.60
CA SER A 195 -1.72 -5.52 -15.04
C SER A 195 -2.44 -4.44 -15.84
N GLU A 196 -3.69 -4.13 -15.49
CA GLU A 196 -4.47 -3.07 -16.15
C GLU A 196 -3.87 -1.68 -15.89
N ILE A 197 -3.41 -1.38 -14.67
CA ILE A 197 -2.73 -0.12 -14.35
C ILE A 197 -1.45 0.06 -15.20
N LEU A 198 -0.66 -1.01 -15.36
CA LEU A 198 0.55 -0.98 -16.18
C LEU A 198 0.21 -0.80 -17.67
N LYS A 199 -0.86 -1.42 -18.17
CA LYS A 199 -1.32 -1.23 -19.55
C LYS A 199 -1.85 0.19 -19.79
N GLU A 200 -2.54 0.78 -18.80
CA GLU A 200 -3.09 2.13 -18.90
C GLU A 200 -1.98 3.19 -18.93
N ASP A 201 -0.90 3.02 -18.14
CA ASP A 201 0.25 3.93 -18.05
C ASP A 201 -0.17 5.42 -17.93
N SER A 202 -1.26 5.69 -17.20
CA SER A 202 -1.84 7.03 -17.10
C SER A 202 -1.14 7.91 -16.07
N ASN A 203 -0.53 7.30 -15.04
CA ASN A 203 0.08 8.02 -13.94
C ASN A 203 1.26 7.24 -13.31
N ASP A 204 2.40 7.92 -13.16
CA ASP A 204 3.63 7.29 -12.66
C ASP A 204 3.53 6.77 -11.23
N TYR A 205 2.71 7.38 -10.36
CA TYR A 205 2.54 6.90 -8.98
C TYR A 205 1.89 5.51 -8.95
N ASP A 206 0.86 5.31 -9.78
CA ASP A 206 0.17 4.03 -9.88
C ASP A 206 1.07 2.98 -10.53
N VAL A 207 1.81 3.33 -11.59
CA VAL A 207 2.76 2.44 -12.27
C VAL A 207 3.87 1.97 -11.33
N VAL A 208 4.54 2.89 -10.62
CA VAL A 208 5.63 2.56 -9.69
C VAL A 208 5.14 1.67 -8.55
N CYS A 209 3.97 2.00 -7.97
CA CYS A 209 3.36 1.14 -6.96
C CYS A 209 2.97 -0.23 -7.52
N ALA A 210 2.44 -0.30 -8.74
CA ALA A 210 2.04 -1.55 -9.37
C ALA A 210 3.24 -2.44 -9.66
N CYS A 211 4.34 -1.89 -10.18
CA CYS A 211 5.59 -2.62 -10.39
C CYS A 211 6.07 -3.30 -9.11
N ARG A 212 6.16 -2.54 -8.02
CA ARG A 212 6.61 -3.08 -6.73
C ARG A 212 5.64 -4.12 -6.17
N GLN A 213 4.36 -3.77 -6.13
CA GLN A 213 3.35 -4.59 -5.48
C GLN A 213 3.07 -5.88 -6.24
N PHE A 214 3.25 -5.89 -7.56
CA PHE A 214 3.12 -7.09 -8.38
C PHE A 214 4.10 -8.19 -7.93
N TYR A 215 5.38 -7.86 -7.79
CA TYR A 215 6.41 -8.77 -7.26
C TYR A 215 6.01 -9.31 -5.87
N ASP A 216 5.64 -8.38 -4.99
CA ASP A 216 5.30 -8.71 -3.61
C ASP A 216 4.10 -9.65 -3.51
N VAL A 217 3.07 -9.46 -4.33
CA VAL A 217 1.87 -10.31 -4.33
C VAL A 217 2.13 -11.65 -4.99
N CYS A 218 2.89 -11.72 -6.09
CA CYS A 218 3.30 -12.99 -6.70
C CYS A 218 4.07 -13.87 -5.70
N SER A 219 4.95 -13.29 -4.88
CA SER A 219 5.72 -14.02 -3.87
C SER A 219 4.85 -14.74 -2.81
N LEU A 220 3.61 -14.31 -2.61
CA LEU A 220 2.68 -14.94 -1.66
C LEU A 220 2.16 -16.29 -2.16
N PHE A 221 2.11 -16.51 -3.48
CA PHE A 221 1.63 -17.78 -4.05
C PHE A 221 2.53 -18.95 -3.63
N SER A 222 3.85 -18.74 -3.52
CA SER A 222 4.80 -19.73 -3.02
C SER A 222 4.49 -20.18 -1.58
N GLN A 223 3.92 -19.31 -0.75
CA GLN A 223 3.59 -19.60 0.64
C GLN A 223 2.24 -20.31 0.77
N HIS A 224 1.24 -19.87 0.00
CA HIS A 224 -0.07 -20.51 -0.02
C HIS A 224 0.01 -21.95 -0.53
N SER A 225 0.79 -22.23 -1.58
CA SER A 225 0.93 -23.58 -2.15
C SER A 225 1.43 -24.62 -1.15
N ALA A 226 2.17 -24.21 -0.11
CA ALA A 226 2.68 -25.11 0.93
C ALA A 226 1.62 -25.46 2.01
N LEU A 227 0.59 -24.62 2.17
CA LEU A 227 -0.35 -24.69 3.30
C LEU A 227 -1.69 -25.36 2.95
N TYR A 228 -2.04 -25.45 1.67
CA TYR A 228 -3.38 -25.86 1.23
C TYR A 228 -3.33 -26.84 0.06
N THR A 229 -4.02 -27.98 0.19
CA THR A 229 -3.90 -29.15 -0.71
C THR A 229 -4.80 -29.12 -1.96
N VAL A 230 -5.51 -28.01 -2.24
CA VAL A 230 -6.48 -27.94 -3.34
C VAL A 230 -6.02 -26.93 -4.39
N SER A 231 -5.69 -27.42 -5.59
CA SER A 231 -5.47 -26.68 -6.85
C SER A 231 -5.11 -25.20 -6.69
N GLN A 232 -3.85 -24.93 -6.34
CA GLN A 232 -3.34 -23.59 -6.16
C GLN A 232 -2.34 -23.27 -7.26
N PHE A 233 -2.45 -22.08 -7.86
CA PHE A 233 -1.42 -21.63 -8.78
C PHE A 233 -0.12 -21.46 -8.02
N SER A 234 0.98 -21.90 -8.62
CA SER A 234 2.33 -21.59 -8.13
C SER A 234 2.71 -20.16 -8.51
N GLU A 235 3.68 -19.57 -7.80
CA GLU A 235 4.24 -18.26 -8.17
C GLU A 235 4.71 -18.24 -9.63
N ALA A 236 5.48 -19.25 -10.07
CA ALA A 236 5.99 -19.32 -11.43
C ALA A 236 4.88 -19.43 -12.48
N GLU A 237 3.81 -20.18 -12.19
CA GLU A 237 2.68 -20.33 -13.10
C GLU A 237 1.90 -19.03 -13.27
N VAL A 238 1.60 -18.33 -12.17
CA VAL A 238 0.92 -17.02 -12.26
C VAL A 238 1.78 -16.01 -13.00
N VAL A 239 3.08 -15.95 -12.69
CA VAL A 239 3.99 -15.02 -13.36
C VAL A 239 4.10 -15.34 -14.85
N HIS A 240 4.18 -16.62 -15.22
CA HIS A 240 4.18 -17.04 -16.63
C HIS A 240 2.88 -16.63 -17.35
N GLN A 241 1.72 -16.93 -16.76
CA GLN A 241 0.43 -16.54 -17.32
C GLN A 241 0.33 -15.02 -17.49
N LYS A 242 0.86 -14.25 -16.54
CA LYS A 242 0.87 -12.79 -16.62
C LYS A 242 1.85 -12.27 -17.66
N ALA A 243 3.03 -12.85 -17.77
CA ALA A 243 3.99 -12.49 -18.81
C ALA A 243 3.43 -12.75 -20.22
N VAL A 244 2.73 -13.86 -20.43
CA VAL A 244 2.23 -14.29 -21.74
C VAL A 244 0.85 -13.70 -22.07
N ASN A 245 -0.15 -13.91 -21.22
CA ASN A 245 -1.54 -13.56 -21.53
C ASN A 245 -1.79 -12.05 -21.51
N ASP A 246 -1.11 -11.34 -20.60
CA ASP A 246 -1.21 -9.89 -20.46
C ASP A 246 -0.08 -9.15 -21.20
N ASP A 247 0.80 -9.88 -21.89
CA ASP A 247 1.98 -9.38 -22.60
C ASP A 247 2.84 -8.41 -21.75
N LEU A 248 2.95 -8.69 -20.44
CA LEU A 248 3.49 -7.71 -19.50
C LEU A 248 4.96 -7.37 -19.72
N ILE A 249 5.72 -8.21 -20.42
CA ILE A 249 7.10 -7.89 -20.81
C ILE A 249 7.12 -6.69 -21.75
N ASN A 250 6.33 -6.73 -22.83
CA ASN A 250 6.26 -5.63 -23.79
C ASN A 250 5.61 -4.39 -23.14
N VAL A 251 4.59 -4.59 -22.31
CA VAL A 251 3.98 -3.48 -21.54
C VAL A 251 5.03 -2.77 -20.66
N CYS A 252 5.91 -3.50 -19.97
CA CYS A 252 6.97 -2.91 -19.17
C CYS A 252 8.01 -2.14 -20.00
N ILE A 253 8.37 -2.66 -21.19
CA ILE A 253 9.27 -1.98 -22.13
C ILE A 253 8.64 -0.67 -22.60
N SER A 254 7.39 -0.71 -23.07
CA SER A 254 6.67 0.49 -23.51
C SER A 254 6.43 1.50 -22.38
N ASN A 255 6.21 1.04 -21.15
CA ASN A 255 6.14 1.92 -19.97
C ASN A 255 7.44 2.70 -19.75
N LEU A 256 8.58 2.04 -19.90
CA LEU A 256 9.89 2.69 -19.81
C LEU A 256 10.10 3.68 -20.96
N GLU A 257 9.72 3.31 -22.18
CA GLU A 257 9.76 4.22 -23.34
C GLU A 257 8.94 5.48 -23.12
N HIS A 258 7.65 5.33 -22.79
CA HIS A 258 6.76 6.47 -22.57
C HIS A 258 7.25 7.33 -21.42
N TYR A 259 7.71 6.73 -20.31
CA TYR A 259 8.28 7.47 -19.20
C TYR A 259 9.49 8.30 -19.63
N MET A 260 10.44 7.71 -20.35
CA MET A 260 11.64 8.41 -20.84
C MET A 260 11.30 9.52 -21.83
N GLN A 261 10.31 9.32 -22.70
CA GLN A 261 9.80 10.36 -23.61
C GLN A 261 9.12 11.52 -22.85
N ARG A 262 8.26 11.22 -21.86
CA ARG A 262 7.64 12.22 -20.97
C ARG A 262 8.71 13.04 -20.23
N LEU A 263 9.72 12.36 -19.68
CA LEU A 263 10.84 13.00 -19.01
C LEU A 263 11.61 13.93 -19.96
N ALA A 264 12.02 13.44 -21.13
CA ALA A 264 12.72 14.25 -22.12
C ALA A 264 11.92 15.50 -22.52
N ALA A 265 10.61 15.36 -22.78
CA ALA A 265 9.73 16.48 -23.10
C ALA A 265 9.66 17.51 -21.96
N SER A 266 9.57 17.05 -20.71
CA SER A 266 9.56 17.94 -19.53
C SER A 266 10.85 18.72 -19.33
N LEU A 267 11.99 18.15 -19.72
CA LEU A 267 13.32 18.78 -19.58
C LEU A 267 13.59 19.84 -20.64
N VAL A 268 12.90 19.76 -21.78
CA VAL A 268 13.03 20.72 -22.90
C VAL A 268 12.06 21.91 -22.76
N SER A 269 10.96 21.74 -22.02
CA SER A 269 9.96 22.79 -21.80
C SER A 269 10.46 23.87 -20.81
N PRO A 270 10.36 25.18 -21.12
CA PRO A 270 10.72 26.23 -20.17
C PRO A 270 9.78 26.18 -18.95
N LEU A 271 10.36 26.21 -17.73
CA LEU A 271 9.57 26.22 -16.50
C LEU A 271 8.51 27.33 -16.53
N PRO A 272 7.26 27.07 -16.12
CA PRO A 272 6.27 28.12 -15.96
C PRO A 272 6.75 29.14 -14.92
N PRO A 273 6.50 30.46 -15.12
CA PRO A 273 6.97 31.54 -14.24
C PRO A 273 6.39 31.56 -12.82
N SER A 274 5.62 30.54 -12.43
CA SER A 274 4.87 30.47 -11.17
C SER A 274 5.63 29.85 -10.00
N VAL A 275 6.87 29.38 -10.19
CA VAL A 275 7.73 28.96 -9.07
C VAL A 275 8.36 30.21 -8.45
N THR A 276 7.56 30.90 -7.64
CA THR A 276 8.06 31.99 -6.80
C THR A 276 8.95 31.39 -5.73
N TYR A 277 10.24 31.71 -5.82
CA TYR A 277 11.22 31.44 -4.76
C TYR A 277 10.77 32.15 -3.49
N SER A 278 10.29 31.40 -2.48
CA SER A 278 10.13 31.93 -1.12
C SER A 278 11.47 31.76 -0.38
N PRO A 279 12.21 32.84 -0.03
CA PRO A 279 13.58 32.74 0.48
C PRO A 279 13.72 32.22 1.93
N LEU A 280 12.67 31.67 2.54
CA LEU A 280 12.60 31.46 3.99
C LEU A 280 12.65 30.00 4.47
N ASP A 281 12.71 29.00 3.58
CA ASP A 281 12.79 27.59 3.98
C ASP A 281 14.11 26.92 3.52
N PRO A 282 15.09 26.65 4.42
CA PRO A 282 16.40 26.10 4.05
C PRO A 282 16.43 24.61 3.68
N ILE A 283 15.28 23.94 3.46
CA ILE A 283 15.22 22.47 3.24
C ILE A 283 14.48 22.07 1.95
N SER A 284 13.83 23.00 1.25
CA SER A 284 13.09 22.66 0.03
C SER A 284 13.98 22.81 -1.20
N THR A 285 14.89 21.85 -1.44
CA THR A 285 15.35 21.64 -2.82
C THR A 285 14.11 21.25 -3.64
N PRO A 286 13.72 22.02 -4.67
CA PRO A 286 12.61 21.64 -5.51
C PRO A 286 13.05 20.39 -6.29
N SER A 287 12.54 19.22 -5.89
CA SER A 287 12.66 18.04 -6.73
C SER A 287 11.82 18.31 -7.98
N ILE A 288 12.50 18.45 -9.11
CA ILE A 288 11.88 18.72 -10.43
C ILE A 288 10.86 17.62 -10.78
N LEU A 289 11.05 16.42 -10.22
CA LEU A 289 10.15 15.28 -10.35
C LEU A 289 9.53 14.93 -9.01
N ALA A 290 8.25 14.58 -9.03
CA ALA A 290 7.53 14.20 -7.82
C ALA A 290 7.87 12.78 -7.33
N ILE A 291 8.31 11.90 -8.25
CA ILE A 291 8.94 10.60 -7.95
C ILE A 291 10.40 10.67 -8.45
N PRO A 292 11.41 10.24 -7.66
CA PRO A 292 12.80 10.24 -8.11
C PRO A 292 12.99 9.45 -9.41
N HIS A 293 13.73 10.00 -10.37
CA HIS A 293 13.98 9.37 -11.68
C HIS A 293 14.58 7.97 -11.57
N VAL A 294 15.57 7.81 -10.68
CA VAL A 294 16.20 6.52 -10.37
C VAL A 294 15.14 5.49 -9.96
N LEU A 295 14.22 5.86 -9.07
CA LEU A 295 13.17 4.97 -8.58
C LEU A 295 12.21 4.54 -9.70
N GLN A 296 11.90 5.45 -10.63
CA GLN A 296 11.02 5.16 -11.78
C GLN A 296 11.61 4.09 -12.69
N ILE A 297 12.92 4.16 -12.96
CA ILE A 297 13.64 3.19 -13.77
C ILE A 297 13.77 1.87 -13.00
N GLU A 298 14.22 1.92 -11.75
CA GLU A 298 14.50 0.72 -10.94
C GLU A 298 13.27 -0.17 -10.78
N GLU A 299 12.10 0.40 -10.42
CA GLU A 299 10.90 -0.40 -10.18
C GLU A 299 10.36 -1.07 -11.46
N ARG A 300 10.39 -0.36 -12.58
CA ARG A 300 9.96 -0.92 -13.88
C ARG A 300 10.93 -2.00 -14.38
N LEU A 301 12.24 -1.76 -14.29
CA LEU A 301 13.26 -2.74 -14.66
C LEU A 301 13.27 -3.96 -13.73
N ALA A 302 12.97 -3.77 -12.44
CA ALA A 302 12.82 -4.86 -11.49
C ALA A 302 11.65 -5.77 -11.85
N LEU A 303 10.48 -5.20 -12.19
CA LEU A 303 9.34 -5.97 -12.65
C LEU A 303 9.64 -6.69 -13.97
N LEU A 304 10.22 -6.01 -14.97
CA LEU A 304 10.59 -6.62 -16.25
C LEU A 304 11.50 -7.83 -16.05
N ARG A 305 12.55 -7.67 -15.23
CA ARG A 305 13.47 -8.76 -14.90
C ARG A 305 12.75 -9.91 -14.20
N TYR A 306 11.88 -9.59 -13.24
CA TYR A 306 11.11 -10.59 -12.51
C TYR A 306 10.21 -11.41 -13.44
N LEU A 307 9.44 -10.76 -14.32
CA LEU A 307 8.59 -11.42 -15.30
C LEU A 307 9.39 -12.34 -16.22
N ALA A 308 10.52 -11.86 -16.75
CA ALA A 308 11.35 -12.63 -17.66
C ALA A 308 11.97 -13.87 -17.00
N VAL A 309 12.54 -13.70 -15.80
CA VAL A 309 13.21 -14.78 -15.07
C VAL A 309 12.21 -15.77 -14.47
N LYS A 310 11.21 -15.29 -13.72
CA LYS A 310 10.26 -16.17 -13.00
C LYS A 310 9.16 -16.71 -13.89
N GLY A 311 8.78 -15.98 -14.94
CA GLY A 311 7.84 -16.46 -15.97
C GLY A 311 8.50 -17.37 -17.00
N ALA A 312 9.82 -17.58 -16.92
CA ALA A 312 10.60 -18.31 -17.91
C ALA A 312 10.34 -17.80 -19.34
N GLN A 313 10.35 -16.47 -19.50
CA GLN A 313 10.14 -15.77 -20.76
C GLN A 313 11.39 -14.89 -21.02
N PRO A 314 12.44 -15.43 -21.66
CA PRO A 314 13.63 -14.65 -21.98
C PRO A 314 13.29 -13.50 -22.93
N LEU A 315 14.08 -12.43 -22.87
CA LEU A 315 13.92 -11.28 -23.76
C LEU A 315 14.55 -11.58 -25.12
N SER A 316 13.85 -11.24 -26.20
CA SER A 316 14.41 -11.28 -27.54
C SER A 316 15.45 -10.18 -27.75
N LEU A 317 16.34 -10.35 -28.73
CA LEU A 317 17.28 -9.30 -29.12
C LEU A 317 16.56 -7.99 -29.52
N GLU A 318 15.41 -8.08 -30.19
CA GLU A 318 14.60 -6.92 -30.56
C GLU A 318 14.09 -6.18 -29.32
N GLN A 319 13.54 -6.90 -28.33
CA GLN A 319 13.10 -6.31 -27.07
C GLN A 319 14.25 -5.62 -26.32
N LEU A 320 15.43 -6.24 -26.31
CA LEU A 320 16.64 -5.64 -25.70
C LEU A 320 17.08 -4.37 -26.43
N GLN A 321 17.02 -4.34 -27.77
CA GLN A 321 17.33 -3.15 -28.56
C GLN A 321 16.34 -2.02 -28.28
N THR A 322 15.04 -2.30 -28.31
CA THR A 322 13.98 -1.34 -27.99
C THR A 322 14.18 -0.74 -26.60
N LEU A 323 14.42 -1.58 -25.58
CA LEU A 323 14.69 -1.13 -24.22
C LEU A 323 15.96 -0.28 -24.12
N TRP A 324 17.01 -0.63 -24.85
CA TRP A 324 18.25 0.13 -24.88
C TRP A 324 18.06 1.53 -25.50
N GLU A 325 17.36 1.60 -26.64
CA GLU A 325 17.06 2.85 -27.33
C GLU A 325 16.23 3.79 -26.43
N ALA A 326 15.25 3.22 -25.72
CA ALA A 326 14.42 3.93 -24.75
C ALA A 326 15.24 4.58 -23.63
N LEU A 327 16.11 3.79 -22.98
CA LEU A 327 16.79 4.15 -21.75
C LEU A 327 18.09 4.95 -21.98
N ILE A 328 18.84 4.60 -23.04
CA ILE A 328 20.19 5.10 -23.29
C ILE A 328 20.28 5.82 -24.63
N GLY A 329 19.65 5.27 -25.68
CA GLY A 329 19.72 5.82 -27.06
C GLY A 329 19.28 7.28 -27.16
N SER A 330 18.14 7.63 -26.57
CA SER A 330 17.61 9.01 -26.56
C SER A 330 18.50 10.03 -25.82
N GLN A 331 19.35 9.56 -24.91
CA GLN A 331 20.24 10.39 -24.08
C GLN A 331 21.61 10.61 -24.74
N ALA A 332 21.94 9.80 -25.75
CA ALA A 332 23.22 9.85 -26.43
C ALA A 332 23.35 11.09 -27.35
N GLU A 333 22.26 11.72 -27.78
CA GLU A 333 22.30 12.75 -28.82
C GLU A 333 22.20 14.20 -28.29
N ALA A 334 21.83 14.39 -27.02
CA ALA A 334 21.61 15.71 -26.44
C ALA A 334 22.92 16.38 -25.95
N ARG A 335 23.25 17.55 -26.52
CA ARG A 335 24.33 18.42 -26.01
C ARG A 335 23.93 19.00 -24.65
N THR A 336 24.53 18.47 -23.58
CA THR A 336 24.45 18.92 -22.17
C THR A 336 23.07 19.41 -21.74
N PRO A 337 22.17 18.50 -21.33
CA PRO A 337 20.84 18.89 -20.89
C PRO A 337 20.90 19.70 -19.57
N PRO A 338 19.98 20.66 -19.38
CA PRO A 338 19.71 21.19 -18.05
C PRO A 338 19.26 20.00 -17.19
N ASN A 339 19.94 19.74 -16.07
CA ASN A 339 19.78 18.55 -15.20
C ASN A 339 20.69 17.34 -15.50
N ALA A 340 21.93 17.57 -15.95
CA ALA A 340 22.94 16.53 -16.15
C ALA A 340 23.09 15.55 -14.98
N ALA A 341 23.06 16.00 -13.72
CA ALA A 341 23.21 15.12 -12.55
C ALA A 341 22.06 14.08 -12.42
N LEU A 342 20.82 14.48 -12.72
CA LEU A 342 19.66 13.58 -12.72
C LEU A 342 19.82 12.50 -13.80
N MET A 343 20.23 12.90 -15.00
CA MET A 343 20.40 12.00 -16.14
C MET A 343 21.57 11.04 -15.93
N VAL A 344 22.66 11.50 -15.32
CA VAL A 344 23.81 10.64 -14.97
C VAL A 344 23.41 9.56 -13.97
N ALA A 345 22.61 9.91 -12.95
CA ALA A 345 22.14 8.93 -11.97
C ALA A 345 21.24 7.85 -12.61
N GLY A 346 20.32 8.24 -13.51
CA GLY A 346 19.49 7.31 -14.26
C GLY A 346 20.31 6.42 -15.20
N GLN A 347 21.26 6.99 -15.94
CA GLN A 347 22.15 6.25 -16.83
C GLN A 347 22.96 5.19 -16.10
N ALA A 348 23.46 5.48 -14.90
CA ALA A 348 24.21 4.50 -14.11
C ALA A 348 23.36 3.27 -13.78
N VAL A 349 22.07 3.45 -13.47
CA VAL A 349 21.13 2.33 -13.25
C VAL A 349 20.94 1.53 -14.53
N CYS A 350 20.72 2.20 -15.66
CA CYS A 350 20.53 1.54 -16.95
C CYS A 350 21.75 0.72 -17.37
N PHE A 351 22.96 1.29 -17.28
CA PHE A 351 24.20 0.57 -17.60
C PHE A 351 24.41 -0.63 -16.69
N LYS A 352 24.13 -0.50 -15.39
CA LYS A 352 24.18 -1.62 -14.46
C LYS A 352 23.19 -2.73 -14.83
N TRP A 353 21.99 -2.38 -15.32
CA TRP A 353 21.02 -3.37 -15.76
C TRP A 353 21.44 -4.07 -17.06
N PHE A 354 22.14 -3.36 -17.95
CA PHE A 354 22.70 -3.89 -19.19
C PHE A 354 24.08 -4.58 -19.03
N ASP A 355 24.54 -4.79 -17.80
CA ASP A 355 25.75 -5.55 -17.51
C ASP A 355 25.49 -7.07 -17.61
N PRO A 356 26.10 -7.81 -18.57
CA PRO A 356 25.92 -9.25 -18.72
C PRO A 356 26.41 -10.08 -17.53
N GLU A 357 27.31 -9.53 -16.69
CA GLU A 357 27.77 -10.20 -15.47
C GLU A 357 26.67 -10.14 -14.39
N GLY A 358 25.96 -9.01 -14.30
CA GLY A 358 24.89 -8.77 -13.33
C GLY A 358 23.49 -9.20 -13.78
N ASN A 359 23.24 -9.30 -15.08
CA ASN A 359 21.92 -9.60 -15.64
C ASN A 359 21.96 -10.78 -16.62
N GLU A 360 21.47 -11.94 -16.14
CA GLU A 360 21.44 -13.19 -16.91
C GLU A 360 20.60 -13.12 -18.18
N LEU A 361 19.65 -12.19 -18.27
CA LEU A 361 18.78 -12.01 -19.44
C LEU A 361 19.55 -11.60 -20.70
N LEU A 362 20.77 -11.08 -20.54
CA LEU A 362 21.59 -10.63 -21.66
C LEU A 362 22.50 -11.73 -22.21
N ARG A 363 22.72 -12.81 -21.47
CA ARG A 363 23.81 -13.78 -21.76
C ARG A 363 23.67 -14.42 -23.15
N GLU A 364 22.44 -14.74 -23.56
CA GLU A 364 22.17 -15.34 -24.87
C GLU A 364 22.51 -14.40 -26.02
N HIS A 365 22.26 -13.10 -25.83
CA HIS A 365 22.41 -12.07 -26.86
C HIS A 365 23.61 -11.14 -26.64
N ALA A 366 24.47 -11.43 -25.66
CA ALA A 366 25.48 -10.49 -25.15
C ALA A 366 26.43 -9.99 -26.25
N LEU A 367 26.92 -10.88 -27.11
CA LEU A 367 27.85 -10.51 -28.19
C LEU A 367 27.17 -9.60 -29.22
N ALA A 368 26.02 -10.01 -29.76
CA ALA A 368 25.27 -9.23 -30.74
C ALA A 368 24.84 -7.88 -30.17
N PHE A 369 24.38 -7.86 -28.92
CA PHE A 369 23.97 -6.65 -28.22
C PHE A 369 25.15 -5.69 -27.98
N PHE A 370 26.30 -6.22 -27.54
CA PHE A 370 27.51 -5.45 -27.30
C PHE A 370 28.04 -4.79 -28.59
N GLU A 371 28.11 -5.55 -29.68
CA GLU A 371 28.57 -5.05 -30.98
C GLU A 371 27.67 -3.95 -31.55
N GLN A 372 26.36 -4.09 -31.38
CA GLN A 372 25.39 -3.18 -31.97
C GLN A 372 25.20 -1.90 -31.16
N ASN A 373 25.51 -1.91 -29.86
CA ASN A 373 25.18 -0.82 -28.96
C ASN A 373 26.41 -0.26 -28.24
N ILE A 374 27.09 -1.06 -27.42
CA ILE A 374 28.14 -0.59 -26.52
C ILE A 374 29.38 -0.14 -27.30
N LEU A 375 29.78 -0.88 -28.34
CA LEU A 375 30.93 -0.49 -29.19
C LEU A 375 30.74 0.85 -29.91
N LYS A 376 29.50 1.30 -30.07
CA LYS A 376 29.18 2.58 -30.75
C LYS A 376 29.21 3.78 -29.80
N ILE A 377 29.28 3.56 -28.48
CA ILE A 377 29.35 4.63 -27.48
C ILE A 377 30.79 5.06 -27.28
N GLU A 378 31.03 6.38 -27.27
CA GLU A 378 32.33 6.93 -26.91
C GLU A 378 32.72 6.54 -25.47
N PRO A 379 33.93 6.02 -25.20
CA PRO A 379 34.34 5.53 -23.88
C PRO A 379 34.12 6.51 -22.73
N GLN A 380 34.22 7.82 -23.00
CA GLN A 380 34.02 8.90 -22.02
C GLN A 380 32.57 8.96 -21.48
N ARG A 381 31.61 8.36 -22.19
CA ARG A 381 30.18 8.35 -21.86
C ARG A 381 29.73 7.06 -21.17
N LEU A 382 30.58 6.03 -21.17
CA LEU A 382 30.38 4.78 -20.42
C LEU A 382 30.79 4.94 -18.95
N THR A 383 31.73 5.84 -18.68
CA THR A 383 32.11 6.21 -17.30
C THR A 383 31.29 7.41 -16.82
N PRO A 384 30.65 7.34 -15.64
CA PRO A 384 30.16 8.53 -14.96
C PRO A 384 31.36 9.40 -14.57
N ALA A 385 31.76 10.30 -15.46
CA ALA A 385 32.78 11.29 -15.17
C ALA A 385 32.20 12.33 -14.21
N LEU A 386 32.21 12.02 -12.90
CA LEU A 386 32.25 12.94 -11.74
C LEU A 386 32.19 12.15 -10.41
N MET A 387 33.24 11.37 -10.15
CA MET A 387 33.76 11.25 -8.78
C MET A 387 35.05 12.09 -8.73
N LYS A 388 34.92 13.37 -8.42
CA LYS A 388 36.00 14.22 -7.90
C LYS A 388 35.48 14.96 -6.69
#